data_AF-A0A521XKV7-F1
#
_entry.id   AF-A0A521XKV7-F1
#
_cell.length_a   1.000
_cell.length_b   1.000
_cell.length_c   1.000
_cell.angle_alpha   90.00
_cell.angle_beta   90.00
_cell.angle_gamma   90.00
#
_symmetry.space_group_name_H-M   'P 1'
#
loop_
_entity.id
_entity.type
_entity.pdbx_description
1 polymer ?
#
loop_
_entity_poly.entity_id
_entity_poly.type
_entity_poly.pdbx_seq_one_letter_code
_entity_poly.pdbx_strand_id
1 'polypeptide(L)'
;MIVLDTHALIYDALTPARLSARARKAIALAFTERELACSDISLWEIAMLIAHKRLDPMMDARQFLDDMIAARHVRVLPITPEIAVLSQSDSFSHGDPADRLIAATARLHRAPLITSDAKLRKLKEVATIW
;
A
#
# COMPACT_ATOMS: atom_id res chain seq x y z
N MET A 1 12.93 -0.39 -4.81
CA MET A 1 11.84 -0.37 -3.81
C MET A 1 10.49 -0.27 -4.50
N ILE A 2 9.47 -0.97 -4.03
CA ILE A 2 8.08 -0.94 -4.53
C ILE A 2 7.14 -0.68 -3.35
N VAL A 3 6.17 0.22 -3.51
CA VAL A 3 5.14 0.50 -2.49
C VAL A 3 3.89 -0.31 -2.80
N LEU A 4 3.30 -0.93 -1.78
CA LEU A 4 2.02 -1.63 -1.85
C LEU A 4 0.93 -0.71 -1.29
N ASP A 5 -0.17 -0.57 -2.02
CA ASP A 5 -1.38 0.04 -1.46
C ASP A 5 -2.06 -0.90 -0.45
N THR A 6 -3.09 -0.39 0.22
CA THR A 6 -3.83 -1.13 1.25
C THR A 6 -4.45 -2.42 0.69
N HIS A 7 -5.07 -2.37 -0.48
CA HIS A 7 -5.70 -3.56 -1.07
C HIS A 7 -4.68 -4.61 -1.51
N ALA A 8 -3.52 -4.21 -2.03
CA ALA A 8 -2.44 -5.11 -2.42
C ALA A 8 -1.86 -5.83 -1.21
N LEU A 9 -1.66 -5.12 -0.09
CA LEU A 9 -1.26 -5.73 1.19
C LEU A 9 -2.28 -6.77 1.65
N ILE A 10 -3.57 -6.41 1.68
CA ILE A 10 -4.65 -7.33 2.09
C ILE A 10 -4.72 -8.54 1.15
N TYR A 11 -4.64 -8.33 -0.16
CA TYR A 11 -4.71 -9.43 -1.11
C TYR A 11 -3.48 -10.33 -1.03
N ASP A 12 -2.28 -9.79 -0.89
CA ASP A 12 -1.08 -10.62 -0.72
C ASP A 12 -1.14 -11.46 0.57
N ALA A 13 -1.71 -10.91 1.65
CA ALA A 13 -1.85 -11.62 2.92
C ALA A 13 -2.97 -12.67 2.93
N LEU A 14 -4.15 -12.34 2.40
CA LEU A 14 -5.37 -13.15 2.63
C LEU A 14 -5.91 -13.80 1.37
N THR A 15 -5.74 -13.18 0.20
CA THR A 15 -6.33 -13.66 -1.06
C THR A 15 -5.40 -13.44 -2.26
N PRO A 16 -4.22 -14.10 -2.33
CA PRO A 16 -3.21 -13.79 -3.35
C PRO A 16 -3.68 -13.97 -4.80
N ALA A 17 -4.72 -14.79 -5.00
CA ALA A 17 -5.36 -15.00 -6.28
C ALA A 17 -6.04 -13.73 -6.85
N ARG A 18 -6.36 -12.74 -6.00
CA ARG A 18 -6.91 -11.43 -6.43
C ARG A 18 -5.83 -10.50 -7.00
N LEU A 19 -4.56 -10.78 -6.76
CA LEU A 19 -3.45 -10.06 -7.40
C LEU A 19 -3.35 -10.50 -8.86
N SER A 20 -3.25 -9.51 -9.75
CA SER A 20 -2.91 -9.78 -11.14
C SER A 20 -1.54 -10.47 -11.25
N ALA A 21 -1.33 -11.20 -12.35
CA ALA A 21 -0.06 -11.89 -12.60
C ALA A 21 1.15 -10.94 -12.57
N ARG A 22 0.97 -9.69 -13.03
CA ARG A 22 2.03 -8.68 -13.05
C ARG A 22 2.37 -8.20 -11.63
N ALA A 23 1.37 -7.85 -10.83
CA ALA A 23 1.55 -7.50 -9.41
C ALA A 23 2.21 -8.63 -8.63
N ARG A 24 1.74 -9.88 -8.78
CA ARG A 24 2.32 -11.05 -8.08
C ARG A 24 3.80 -11.25 -8.41
N LYS A 25 4.16 -11.11 -9.69
CA LYS A 25 5.56 -11.20 -10.14
C LYS A 25 6.42 -10.06 -9.58
N ALA A 26 5.91 -8.83 -9.58
CA ALA A 26 6.60 -7.68 -9.02
C ALA A 26 6.82 -7.82 -7.51
N ILE A 27 5.81 -8.26 -6.77
CA ILE A 27 5.91 -8.52 -5.32
C ILE A 27 6.95 -9.62 -5.04
N ALA A 28 6.92 -10.73 -5.78
CA ALA A 28 7.87 -11.82 -5.57
C ALA A 28 9.33 -11.41 -5.82
N LEU A 29 9.58 -10.60 -6.85
CA LEU A 29 10.90 -10.07 -7.15
C LEU A 29 11.37 -9.11 -6.05
N ALA A 30 10.56 -8.10 -5.72
CA ALA A 30 10.89 -7.11 -4.70
C ALA A 30 11.00 -7.73 -3.28
N PHE A 31 10.29 -8.82 -2.99
CA PHE A 31 10.48 -9.60 -1.76
C PHE A 31 11.89 -10.16 -1.66
N THR A 32 12.39 -10.76 -2.74
CA THR A 32 13.75 -11.34 -2.81
C THR A 32 14.82 -10.28 -2.58
N GLU A 33 14.58 -9.07 -3.07
CA GLU A 33 15.50 -7.92 -2.97
C GLU A 33 15.32 -7.11 -1.67
N ARG A 34 14.39 -7.50 -0.78
CA ARG A 34 14.01 -6.75 0.45
C ARG A 34 13.58 -5.30 0.16
N GLU A 35 12.83 -5.14 -0.92
CA GLU A 35 12.46 -3.85 -1.49
C GLU A 35 10.96 -3.53 -1.37
N LEU A 36 10.18 -4.34 -0.63
CA LEU A 36 8.77 -4.07 -0.39
C LEU A 36 8.59 -2.99 0.68
N ALA A 37 7.67 -2.06 0.44
CA ALA A 37 7.31 -1.00 1.37
C ALA A 37 5.81 -0.72 1.36
N CYS A 38 5.31 -0.06 2.40
CA CYS A 38 3.97 0.52 2.44
C CYS A 38 3.98 1.86 3.18
N SER A 39 2.96 2.68 2.97
CA SER A 39 2.73 3.84 3.84
C SER A 39 2.05 3.37 5.14
N ASP A 40 2.45 3.95 6.27
CA ASP A 40 1.82 3.72 7.57
C ASP A 40 0.30 3.98 7.58
N ILE A 41 -0.22 4.89 6.73
CA ILE A 41 -1.67 5.10 6.56
C ILE A 41 -2.41 3.83 6.14
N SER A 42 -1.76 2.95 5.37
CA SER A 42 -2.36 1.66 4.97
C SER A 42 -2.54 0.74 6.17
N LEU A 43 -1.65 0.81 7.17
CA LEU A 43 -1.80 0.03 8.42
C LEU A 43 -2.99 0.55 9.24
N TRP A 44 -3.14 1.88 9.31
CA TRP A 44 -4.31 2.51 9.93
C TRP A 44 -5.60 2.09 9.22
N GLU A 45 -5.63 2.10 7.88
CA GLU A 45 -6.79 1.70 7.12
C GLU A 45 -7.15 0.23 7.35
N ILE A 46 -6.17 -0.68 7.34
CA ILE A 46 -6.38 -2.09 7.66
C ILE A 46 -6.95 -2.25 9.08
N ALA A 47 -6.36 -1.61 10.08
CA ALA A 47 -6.86 -1.67 11.46
C ALA A 47 -8.29 -1.13 11.57
N MET A 48 -8.60 -0.04 10.86
CA MET A 48 -9.94 0.54 10.78
C MET A 48 -10.93 -0.44 10.15
N LEU A 49 -10.56 -1.11 9.04
CA LEU A 49 -11.41 -2.12 8.39
C LEU A 49 -11.71 -3.29 9.33
N ILE A 50 -10.73 -3.74 10.12
CA ILE A 50 -10.91 -4.80 11.12
C ILE A 50 -11.85 -4.34 12.24
N ALA A 51 -11.61 -3.16 12.81
CA ALA A 51 -12.45 -2.59 13.86
C ALA A 51 -13.92 -2.43 13.43
N HIS A 52 -14.15 -2.10 12.15
CA HIS A 52 -15.49 -1.97 11.56
C HIS A 52 -16.05 -3.29 11.03
N LYS A 53 -15.40 -4.44 11.28
CA LYS A 53 -15.81 -5.78 10.81
C LYS A 53 -15.97 -5.87 9.28
N ARG A 54 -15.23 -5.04 8.54
CA ARG A 54 -15.14 -5.06 7.07
C ARG A 54 -14.00 -5.95 6.57
N LEU A 55 -13.11 -6.34 7.46
CA LEU A 55 -12.04 -7.31 7.27
C LEU A 55 -11.99 -8.21 8.50
N ASP A 56 -11.98 -9.53 8.30
CA ASP A 56 -11.83 -10.50 9.40
C ASP A 56 -10.61 -11.39 9.12
N PRO A 57 -9.46 -11.11 9.76
CA PRO A 57 -8.27 -11.93 9.62
C PRO A 57 -8.28 -13.16 10.55
N MET A 58 -9.38 -13.43 11.26
CA MET A 58 -9.52 -14.50 12.27
C MET A 58 -8.53 -14.36 13.43
N MET A 59 -8.01 -13.16 13.65
CA MET A 59 -7.04 -12.82 14.70
C MET A 59 -7.12 -11.34 15.08
N ASP A 60 -6.40 -10.95 16.14
CA ASP A 60 -6.31 -9.55 16.55
C ASP A 60 -5.65 -8.66 15.48
N ALA A 61 -6.12 -7.41 15.37
CA ALA A 61 -5.65 -6.47 14.37
C ALA A 61 -4.15 -6.17 14.50
N ARG A 62 -3.63 -6.05 15.73
CA ARG A 62 -2.21 -5.79 15.94
C ARG A 62 -1.37 -6.98 15.48
N GLN A 63 -1.78 -8.19 15.87
CA GLN A 63 -1.11 -9.41 15.46
C GLN A 63 -1.11 -9.57 13.93
N PHE A 64 -2.25 -9.31 13.29
CA PHE A 64 -2.36 -9.37 11.82
C PHE A 64 -1.39 -8.41 11.12
N LEU A 65 -1.28 -7.16 11.59
CA LEU A 65 -0.36 -6.18 11.03
C LEU A 65 1.11 -6.59 11.22
N ASP A 66 1.46 -7.06 12.42
CA ASP A 66 2.84 -7.50 12.73
C ASP A 66 3.23 -8.70 11.86
N ASP A 67 2.34 -9.69 11.69
CA ASP A 67 2.58 -10.87 10.85
C ASP A 67 2.70 -10.52 9.36
N MET A 68 1.81 -9.65 8.85
CA MET A 68 1.86 -9.17 7.47
C MET A 68 3.19 -8.47 7.15
N ILE A 69 3.66 -7.61 8.06
CA ILE A 69 4.94 -6.91 7.93
C ILE A 69 6.10 -7.91 7.98
N ALA A 70 6.09 -8.82 8.95
CA ALA A 70 7.18 -9.78 9.16
C ALA A 70 7.30 -10.78 7.99
N ALA A 71 6.19 -11.31 7.50
CA ALA A 71 6.15 -12.32 6.43
C ALA A 71 6.77 -11.85 5.11
N ARG A 72 6.68 -10.54 4.82
CA ARG A 72 7.19 -9.94 3.58
C ARG A 72 8.35 -8.97 3.80
N HIS A 73 8.82 -8.81 5.03
CA HIS A 73 9.80 -7.78 5.40
C HIS A 73 9.39 -6.39 4.89
N VAL A 74 8.09 -6.05 5.00
CA VAL A 74 7.56 -4.80 4.46
C VAL A 74 8.14 -3.62 5.25
N ARG A 75 8.80 -2.71 4.55
CA ARG A 75 9.25 -1.45 5.15
C ARG A 75 8.08 -0.50 5.31
N VAL A 76 7.72 -0.17 6.54
CA VAL A 76 6.71 0.84 6.83
C VAL A 76 7.32 2.23 6.69
N LEU A 77 6.78 3.05 5.79
CA LEU A 77 7.21 4.41 5.51
C LEU A 77 6.29 5.38 6.27
N PRO A 78 6.84 6.22 7.17
CA PRO A 78 6.04 7.13 7.97
C PRO A 78 5.51 8.29 7.13
N ILE A 79 4.32 8.83 7.46
CA ILE A 79 3.90 10.13 6.93
C ILE A 79 4.81 11.22 7.50
N THR A 80 5.67 11.78 6.65
CA THR A 80 6.48 12.96 6.98
C THR A 80 5.73 14.26 6.62
N PRO A 81 6.18 15.44 7.10
CA PRO A 81 5.63 16.72 6.67
C PRO A 81 5.64 16.91 5.15
N GLU A 82 6.69 16.45 4.46
CA GLU A 82 6.80 16.48 3.00
C GLU A 82 5.71 15.62 2.34
N ILE A 83 5.48 14.40 2.84
CA ILE A 83 4.39 13.53 2.35
C ILE A 83 3.04 14.19 2.61
N ALA A 84 2.84 14.75 3.81
CA ALA A 84 1.60 15.42 4.19
C ALA A 84 1.28 16.60 3.25
N VAL A 85 2.24 17.48 3.01
CA VAL A 85 2.06 18.61 2.07
C VAL A 85 1.89 18.13 0.63
N LEU A 86 2.72 17.18 0.19
CA LEU A 86 2.68 16.64 -1.17
C LEU A 86 1.32 15.99 -1.47
N SER A 87 0.71 15.32 -0.50
CA SER A 87 -0.61 14.69 -0.62
C SER A 87 -1.75 15.68 -0.90
N GLN A 88 -1.55 16.96 -0.61
CA GLN A 88 -2.54 18.03 -0.89
C GLN A 88 -2.31 18.71 -2.25
N SER A 89 -1.28 18.32 -3.01
CA SER A 89 -1.02 18.90 -4.33
C SER A 89 -2.12 18.57 -5.34
N ASP A 90 -2.28 19.42 -6.36
CA ASP A 90 -3.29 19.24 -7.41
C ASP A 90 -3.18 17.88 -8.12
N SER A 91 -1.96 17.31 -8.19
CA SER A 91 -1.68 15.96 -8.68
C SER A 91 -2.50 14.88 -7.99
N PHE A 92 -2.84 15.06 -6.72
CA PHE A 92 -3.58 14.08 -5.91
C PHE A 92 -4.94 14.60 -5.45
N SER A 93 -5.43 15.70 -6.03
CA SER A 93 -6.73 16.28 -5.68
C SER A 93 -7.92 15.33 -5.83
N HIS A 94 -7.74 14.21 -6.54
CA HIS A 94 -8.75 13.17 -6.79
C HIS A 94 -8.42 11.92 -5.97
N GLY A 95 -9.24 11.58 -4.98
CA GLY A 95 -9.04 10.41 -4.11
C GLY A 95 -9.45 10.71 -2.67
N ASP A 96 -9.58 9.67 -1.86
CA ASP A 96 -9.76 9.87 -0.42
C ASP A 96 -8.42 10.25 0.26
N PRO A 97 -8.43 10.70 1.51
CA PRO A 97 -7.19 11.10 2.19
C PRO A 97 -6.11 10.01 2.25
N ALA A 98 -6.47 8.73 2.36
CA ALA A 98 -5.51 7.64 2.46
C ALA A 98 -4.84 7.38 1.10
N ASP A 99 -5.63 7.32 0.02
CA ASP A 99 -5.13 7.21 -1.35
C ASP A 99 -4.11 8.29 -1.68
N ARG A 100 -4.38 9.53 -1.27
CA ARG A 100 -3.47 10.68 -1.50
C ARG A 100 -2.15 10.52 -0.75
N LEU A 101 -2.19 10.05 0.49
CA LEU A 101 -0.98 9.82 1.29
C LEU A 101 -0.16 8.65 0.73
N ILE A 102 -0.81 7.57 0.28
CA ILE A 102 -0.15 6.44 -0.37
C ILE A 102 0.55 6.89 -1.67
N ALA A 103 -0.17 7.62 -2.53
CA ALA A 103 0.37 8.11 -3.80
C ALA A 103 1.51 9.12 -3.58
N ALA A 104 1.36 10.05 -2.63
CA ALA A 104 2.42 10.99 -2.25
C ALA A 104 3.66 10.26 -1.71
N THR A 105 3.47 9.22 -0.89
CA THR A 105 4.56 8.37 -0.38
C THR A 105 5.31 7.71 -1.53
N ALA A 106 4.60 7.04 -2.44
CA ALA A 106 5.20 6.39 -3.61
C ALA A 106 5.96 7.39 -4.49
N ARG A 107 5.36 8.58 -4.75
CA ARG A 107 5.98 9.66 -5.53
C ARG A 107 7.26 10.18 -4.86
N LEU A 108 7.21 10.51 -3.58
CA LEU A 108 8.36 11.06 -2.85
C LEU A 108 9.55 10.10 -2.89
N HIS A 109 9.27 8.81 -2.71
CA HIS A 109 10.27 7.76 -2.73
C HIS A 109 10.66 7.27 -4.14
N ARG A 110 10.08 7.84 -5.20
CA ARG A 110 10.28 7.43 -6.60
C ARG A 110 10.07 5.91 -6.80
N ALA A 111 9.13 5.34 -6.06
CA ALA A 111 8.83 3.92 -6.09
C ALA A 111 7.55 3.68 -6.90
N PRO A 112 7.49 2.62 -7.72
CA PRO A 112 6.23 2.22 -8.32
C PRO A 112 5.25 1.75 -7.23
N LEU A 113 3.96 1.98 -7.49
CA LEU A 113 2.85 1.61 -6.61
C LEU A 113 2.14 0.36 -7.15
N ILE A 114 2.07 -0.70 -6.35
CA ILE A 114 1.20 -1.85 -6.62
C ILE A 114 -0.21 -1.46 -6.17
N THR A 115 -1.14 -1.37 -7.11
CA THR A 115 -2.52 -0.97 -6.80
C THR A 115 -3.52 -1.47 -7.82
N SER A 116 -4.66 -1.97 -7.33
CA SER A 116 -5.81 -2.32 -8.17
C SER A 116 -6.67 -1.12 -8.55
N ASP A 117 -6.52 -0.02 -7.80
CA ASP A 117 -7.40 1.13 -7.89
C ASP A 117 -7.22 1.87 -9.23
N ALA A 118 -8.31 2.02 -9.98
CA ALA A 118 -8.27 2.62 -11.30
C ALA A 118 -8.01 4.14 -11.29
N LYS A 119 -8.30 4.84 -10.18
CA LYS A 119 -7.98 6.26 -9.99
C LYS A 119 -6.49 6.42 -9.73
N LEU A 120 -5.91 5.62 -8.84
CA LEU A 120 -4.47 5.65 -8.57
C LEU A 120 -3.65 5.28 -9.83
N ARG A 121 -4.09 4.31 -10.62
CA ARG A 121 -3.46 3.95 -11.90
C ARG A 121 -3.53 5.02 -12.99
N LYS A 122 -4.38 6.05 -12.83
CA LYS A 122 -4.47 7.18 -13.78
C LYS A 122 -3.56 8.34 -13.41
N LEU A 123 -2.95 8.33 -12.22
CA LEU A 123 -1.99 9.34 -11.81
C LEU A 123 -0.77 9.28 -12.72
N LYS A 124 -0.35 10.44 -13.24
CA LYS A 124 0.82 10.51 -14.14
C LYS A 124 2.12 10.58 -13.35
N GLU A 125 2.01 10.98 -12.09
CA GLU A 125 3.11 11.26 -11.17
C GLU A 125 3.63 10.00 -10.47
N VAL A 126 2.88 8.90 -10.54
CA VAL A 126 3.21 7.63 -9.88
C VAL A 126 3.13 6.50 -10.90
N ALA A 127 4.25 5.80 -11.11
CA ALA A 127 4.23 4.59 -11.91
C ALA A 127 3.45 3.51 -11.17
N THR A 128 2.44 2.91 -11.80
CA THR A 128 1.65 1.86 -11.16
C THR A 128 1.86 0.49 -11.79
N ILE A 129 1.74 -0.54 -10.97
CA ILE A 129 1.77 -1.94 -11.41
C ILE A 129 0.49 -2.62 -10.90
N TRP A 130 -0.28 -3.19 -11.80
CA TRP A 130 -1.31 -4.16 -11.48
C TRP A 130 -1.13 -5.37 -12.36
#